data_AF-A0A2E9PHJ1-F1
#
_entry.id   AF-A0A2E9PHJ1-F1
#
_cell.length_a   1.000
_cell.length_b   1.000
_cell.length_c   1.000
_cell.angle_alpha   90.00
_cell.angle_beta   90.00
_cell.angle_gamma   90.00
#
_symmetry.space_group_name_H-M   'P 1'
#
loop_
_entity.id
_entity.type
_entity.pdbx_description
1 polymer ?
#
loop_
_entity_poly.entity_id
_entity_poly.type
_entity_poly.pdbx_seq_one_letter_code
_entity_poly.pdbx_strand_id
1 'polypeptide(L)'
;MDLDNEYKGKRFRVVHCNGAMESFEKAKKHLSRQKAKSFSRGMAHQIQRLADGHKMTKENFPPEGDLPPQAGKKRFYALKRIPIRGYCWLSSKYPNTYFLSHYVYKDYQKLADKDINKVCENWVRIEENGNGR
;
A
#
# COMPACT_ATOMS: atom_id res chain seq x y z
N MET A 1 3.36 -0.25 -18.14
CA MET A 1 2.85 -0.54 -16.78
C MET A 1 1.97 0.64 -16.37
N ASP A 2 0.84 0.39 -15.71
CA ASP A 2 -0.10 1.47 -15.32
C ASP A 2 0.19 2.06 -13.93
N LEU A 3 1.08 1.43 -13.15
CA LEU A 3 1.60 1.94 -11.88
C LEU A 3 3.13 2.00 -11.94
N ASP A 4 3.71 3.03 -11.36
CA ASP A 4 5.15 3.15 -11.16
C ASP A 4 5.61 2.49 -9.86
N ASN A 5 6.86 2.03 -9.81
CA ASN A 5 7.43 1.47 -8.58
C ASN A 5 7.56 2.53 -7.47
N GLU A 6 7.72 3.79 -7.83
CA GLU A 6 7.87 4.90 -6.91
C GLU A 6 7.09 6.13 -7.39
N TYR A 7 6.44 6.81 -6.46
CA TYR A 7 5.78 8.10 -6.68
C TYR A 7 6.43 9.15 -5.78
N LYS A 8 6.94 10.22 -6.39
CA LYS A 8 7.48 11.39 -5.68
C LYS A 8 6.45 12.51 -5.77
N GLY A 9 5.76 12.78 -4.66
CA GLY A 9 4.84 13.89 -4.58
C GLY A 9 5.44 15.06 -3.81
N LYS A 10 4.63 16.12 -3.64
CA LYS A 10 5.03 17.36 -2.98
C LYS A 10 5.39 17.20 -1.51
N ARG A 11 4.81 16.22 -0.81
CA ARG A 11 4.99 16.04 0.64
C ARG A 11 5.63 14.73 1.02
N PHE A 12 5.24 13.67 0.32
CA PHE A 12 5.63 12.30 0.62
C PHE A 12 6.15 11.60 -0.63
N ARG A 13 6.99 10.61 -0.38
CA ARG A 13 7.40 9.61 -1.35
C ARG A 13 6.63 8.33 -1.08
N VAL A 14 6.11 7.68 -2.10
CA VAL A 14 5.45 6.37 -1.96
C VAL A 14 6.25 5.34 -2.75
N VAL A 15 6.75 4.31 -2.06
CA VAL A 15 7.60 3.26 -2.64
C VAL A 15 6.87 1.93 -2.56
N HIS A 16 6.77 1.21 -3.67
CA HIS A 16 6.26 -0.15 -3.70
C HIS A 16 7.33 -1.11 -3.17
N CYS A 17 6.95 -1.94 -2.21
CA CYS A 17 7.82 -3.01 -1.75
C CYS A 17 7.99 -4.08 -2.83
N ASN A 18 9.04 -4.88 -2.71
CA ASN A 18 9.23 -6.03 -3.59
C ASN A 18 8.00 -6.96 -3.56
N GLY A 19 7.53 -7.38 -4.74
CA GLY A 19 6.31 -8.18 -4.91
C GLY A 19 4.99 -7.42 -4.79
N ALA A 20 4.99 -6.11 -4.48
CA ALA A 20 3.76 -5.31 -4.43
C ALA A 20 3.13 -5.21 -5.83
N MET A 21 3.93 -4.90 -6.85
CA MET A 21 3.46 -4.82 -8.23
C MET A 21 2.90 -6.15 -8.75
N GLU A 22 3.53 -7.27 -8.40
CA GLU A 22 3.01 -8.61 -8.74
C GLU A 22 1.67 -8.89 -8.08
N SER A 23 1.52 -8.51 -6.81
CA SER A 23 0.25 -8.66 -6.10
C SER A 23 -0.85 -7.77 -6.68
N PHE A 24 -0.50 -6.59 -7.21
CA PHE A 24 -1.44 -5.73 -7.92
C PHE A 24 -1.95 -6.39 -9.20
N GLU A 25 -1.04 -6.94 -10.01
CA GLU A 25 -1.41 -7.65 -11.24
C GLU A 25 -2.25 -8.89 -10.94
N LYS A 26 -1.92 -9.64 -9.88
CA LYS A 26 -2.76 -10.76 -9.40
C LYS A 26 -4.16 -10.29 -9.01
N ALA A 27 -4.29 -9.21 -8.24
CA ALA A 27 -5.58 -8.65 -7.84
C ALA A 27 -6.39 -8.14 -9.06
N LYS A 28 -5.72 -7.57 -10.06
CA LYS A 28 -6.35 -7.11 -11.31
C LYS A 28 -6.92 -8.23 -12.16
N LYS A 29 -6.39 -9.47 -12.09
CA LYS A 29 -6.92 -10.61 -12.85
C LYS A 29 -8.38 -10.94 -12.49
N HIS A 30 -8.85 -10.52 -11.31
CA HIS A 30 -10.25 -10.65 -10.90
C HIS A 30 -11.17 -9.60 -11.54
N LEU A 31 -10.61 -8.55 -12.16
CA LEU A 31 -11.37 -7.50 -12.86
C LEU A 31 -11.45 -7.81 -14.36
N SER A 32 -12.52 -7.35 -15.02
CA SER A 32 -12.57 -7.38 -16.48
C SER A 32 -11.47 -6.49 -17.08
N ARG A 33 -10.99 -6.82 -18.29
CA ARG A 33 -9.88 -6.11 -18.96
C ARG A 33 -10.12 -4.59 -19.07
N GLN A 34 -11.36 -4.18 -19.38
CA GLN A 34 -11.75 -2.77 -19.47
C GLN A 34 -11.73 -2.08 -18.09
N LYS A 35 -12.23 -2.77 -17.05
CA LYS A 35 -12.20 -2.26 -15.67
C LYS A 35 -10.77 -2.17 -15.14
N ALA A 36 -9.92 -3.15 -15.40
CA ALA A 36 -8.54 -3.20 -14.91
C ALA A 36 -7.71 -1.97 -15.34
N LYS A 37 -7.88 -1.49 -16.57
CA LYS A 37 -7.17 -0.29 -17.07
C LYS A 37 -7.65 0.99 -16.38
N SER A 38 -8.96 1.20 -16.31
CA SER A 38 -9.55 2.34 -15.60
C SER A 38 -9.18 2.34 -14.11
N PHE A 39 -9.21 1.15 -13.51
CA PHE A 39 -8.89 0.94 -12.13
C PHE A 39 -7.43 1.26 -11.82
N SER A 40 -6.50 0.83 -12.68
CA SER A 40 -5.07 1.11 -12.49
C SER A 40 -4.77 2.61 -12.53
N ARG A 41 -5.36 3.34 -13.47
CA ARG A 41 -5.24 4.81 -13.54
C ARG A 41 -5.81 5.48 -12.28
N GLY A 42 -6.95 4.99 -11.79
CA GLY A 42 -7.55 5.48 -10.55
C GLY A 42 -6.68 5.22 -9.32
N MET A 43 -6.04 4.05 -9.25
CA MET A 43 -5.09 3.72 -8.19
C MET A 43 -3.84 4.60 -8.26
N ALA A 44 -3.26 4.79 -9.45
CA ALA A 44 -2.12 5.68 -9.68
C ALA A 44 -2.41 7.10 -9.17
N HIS A 45 -3.57 7.65 -9.55
CA HIS A 45 -4.00 8.97 -9.10
C HIS A 45 -4.20 9.03 -7.57
N GLN A 46 -4.71 7.97 -6.95
CA GLN A 46 -4.88 7.91 -5.50
C GLN A 46 -3.54 7.86 -4.76
N ILE A 47 -2.56 7.12 -5.30
CA ILE A 47 -1.18 7.08 -4.77
C ILE A 47 -0.51 8.44 -4.95
N GLN A 48 -0.67 9.08 -6.10
CA GLN A 48 -0.14 10.42 -6.34
C GLN A 48 -0.74 11.42 -5.35
N ARG A 49 -2.05 11.35 -5.08
CA ARG A 49 -2.68 12.21 -4.05
C ARG A 49 -2.10 11.99 -2.65
N LEU A 50 -1.80 10.74 -2.29
CA LEU A 50 -1.12 10.42 -1.05
C LEU A 50 0.29 11.02 -1.04
N ALA A 51 1.04 10.86 -2.13
CA ALA A 51 2.39 11.41 -2.30
C ALA A 51 2.39 12.95 -2.21
N ASP A 52 1.38 13.62 -2.76
CA ASP A 52 1.24 15.08 -2.68
C ASP A 52 0.76 15.56 -1.30
N GLY A 53 0.39 14.64 -0.40
CA GLY A 53 -0.02 14.97 0.96
C GLY A 53 -1.45 15.49 1.06
N HIS A 54 -2.30 15.19 0.08
CA HIS A 54 -3.72 15.53 0.17
C HIS A 54 -4.39 14.79 1.34
N LYS A 55 -5.37 15.45 1.97
CA LYS A 55 -6.16 14.84 3.04
C LYS A 55 -6.93 13.62 2.48
N MET A 56 -6.58 12.43 2.97
CA MET A 56 -7.28 11.20 2.64
C MET A 56 -8.44 11.00 3.59
N THR A 57 -9.60 10.61 3.06
CA THR A 57 -10.77 10.30 3.89
C THR A 57 -10.56 8.98 4.63
N LYS A 58 -11.18 8.82 5.81
CA LYS A 58 -11.15 7.54 6.56
C LYS A 58 -11.77 6.38 5.77
N GLU A 59 -12.62 6.67 4.79
CA GLU A 59 -13.17 5.67 3.88
C GLU A 59 -12.11 5.12 2.92
N ASN A 60 -11.25 5.99 2.39
CA ASN A 60 -10.24 5.63 1.38
C ASN A 60 -8.87 5.27 1.98
N PHE A 61 -8.58 5.72 3.20
CA PHE A 61 -7.30 5.49 3.86
C PHE A 61 -7.44 5.30 5.38
N PRO A 62 -8.23 4.32 5.86
CA PRO A 62 -8.30 4.03 7.28
C PRO A 62 -7.04 3.32 7.78
N PRO A 63 -6.72 3.47 9.08
CA PRO A 63 -5.85 2.51 9.75
C PRO A 63 -6.51 1.12 9.71
N GLU A 64 -5.76 0.10 9.33
CA GLU A 64 -6.30 -1.27 9.20
C GLU A 64 -5.79 -2.20 10.31
N GLY A 65 -4.57 -1.98 10.81
CA GLY A 65 -4.01 -2.76 11.91
C GLY A 65 -2.73 -2.16 12.48
N ASP A 66 -2.21 -2.81 13.51
CA ASP A 66 -0.98 -2.40 14.18
C ASP A 66 0.24 -2.97 13.46
N LEU A 67 1.34 -2.21 13.47
CA LEU A 67 2.65 -2.68 13.01
C LEU A 67 3.32 -3.53 14.09
N PRO A 68 4.45 -4.20 13.77
CA PRO A 68 5.18 -4.98 14.77
C PRO A 68 5.51 -4.16 16.03
N PRO A 69 5.63 -4.78 17.21
CA PRO A 69 5.93 -4.06 18.46
C PRO A 69 7.16 -3.15 18.38
N GLN A 70 8.15 -3.51 17.57
CA GLN A 70 9.37 -2.75 17.31
C GLN A 70 9.09 -1.39 16.64
N ALA A 71 7.97 -1.26 15.92
CA ALA A 71 7.49 -0.01 15.36
C ALA A 71 6.87 0.92 16.43
N GLY A 72 6.72 0.45 17.67
CA GLY A 72 5.95 1.10 18.73
C GLY A 72 4.45 1.06 18.46
N LYS A 73 3.70 2.07 18.94
CA LYS A 73 2.24 2.18 18.75
C LYS A 73 1.83 2.64 17.34
N LYS A 74 2.60 2.26 16.32
CA LYS A 74 2.36 2.65 14.92
C LYS A 74 1.43 1.66 14.22
N ARG A 75 0.76 2.16 13.19
CA ARG A 75 -0.27 1.43 12.45
C ARG A 75 0.04 1.42 10.97
N PHE A 76 -0.46 0.40 10.29
CA PHE A 76 -0.54 0.40 8.83
C PHE A 76 -1.96 0.78 8.38
N TYR A 77 -2.03 1.24 7.15
CA TYR A 77 -3.20 1.82 6.53
C TYR A 77 -3.59 1.00 5.29
N ALA A 78 -4.87 1.04 4.95
CA ALA A 78 -5.39 0.47 3.72
C ALA A 78 -5.72 1.59 2.73
N LEU A 79 -4.97 1.68 1.63
CA LEU A 79 -5.33 2.48 0.47
C LEU A 79 -6.44 1.77 -0.30
N LYS A 80 -7.68 2.19 -0.06
CA LYS A 80 -8.87 1.55 -0.61
C LYS A 80 -9.26 2.17 -1.96
N ARG A 81 -9.37 1.30 -2.95
CA ARG A 81 -10.08 1.55 -4.20
C ARG A 81 -10.96 0.32 -4.45
N ILE A 82 -12.23 0.32 -4.08
CA ILE A 82 -13.01 -0.92 -4.08
C ILE A 82 -13.05 -1.52 -5.50
N PRO A 83 -12.70 -2.82 -5.69
CA PRO A 83 -12.48 -3.86 -4.66
C PRO A 83 -11.01 -4.12 -4.24
N ILE A 84 -10.02 -3.43 -4.80
CA ILE A 84 -8.60 -3.66 -4.46
C ILE A 84 -8.16 -2.75 -3.30
N ARG A 85 -7.41 -3.30 -2.35
CA ARG A 85 -6.79 -2.54 -1.25
C ARG A 85 -5.27 -2.67 -1.34
N GLY A 86 -4.55 -1.56 -1.23
CA GLY A 86 -3.11 -1.54 -1.04
C GLY A 86 -2.78 -1.34 0.44
N TYR A 87 -2.01 -2.22 1.07
CA TYR A 87 -1.60 -2.05 2.45
C TYR A 87 -0.27 -1.32 2.53
N CYS A 88 -0.18 -0.28 3.35
CA CYS A 88 1.01 0.56 3.44
C CYS A 88 1.23 1.15 4.83
N TRP A 89 2.44 1.62 5.10
CA TRP A 89 2.77 2.34 6.34
C TRP A 89 3.62 3.58 6.06
N LEU A 90 3.59 4.54 6.99
CA LEU A 90 4.53 5.66 7.00
C LEU A 90 5.80 5.22 7.71
N SER A 91 6.94 5.36 7.03
CA SER A 91 8.24 4.94 7.52
C SER A 91 8.71 5.76 8.72
N SER A 92 9.43 5.09 9.62
CA SER A 92 10.11 5.75 10.74
C SER A 92 11.54 6.11 10.38
N LYS A 93 12.21 5.22 9.63
CA LYS A 93 13.60 5.34 9.22
C LYS A 93 13.80 6.28 8.05
N TYR A 94 12.83 6.34 7.14
CA TYR A 94 12.91 7.14 5.93
C TYR A 94 11.89 8.27 5.98
N PRO A 95 12.34 9.51 6.26
CA PRO A 95 11.44 10.64 6.41
C PRO A 95 10.50 10.79 5.22
N ASN A 96 9.24 11.11 5.53
CA ASN A 96 8.20 11.36 4.54
C ASN A 96 8.03 10.24 3.49
N THR A 97 8.38 8.99 3.82
CA THR A 97 8.25 7.86 2.88
C THR A 97 7.14 6.92 3.34
N TYR A 98 6.13 6.73 2.50
CA TYR A 98 5.22 5.61 2.61
C TYR A 98 5.78 4.41 1.87
N PHE A 99 5.65 3.23 2.46
CA PHE A 99 5.93 1.97 1.80
C PHE A 99 4.64 1.21 1.57
N LEU A 100 4.41 0.80 0.32
CA LEU A 100 3.25 0.02 -0.08
C LEU A 100 3.64 -1.45 -0.16
N SER A 101 3.22 -2.22 0.84
CA SER A 101 3.57 -3.62 1.08
C SER A 101 3.12 -4.53 -0.06
N HIS A 102 1.82 -4.52 -0.34
CA HIS A 102 1.17 -5.36 -1.34
C HIS A 102 -0.28 -4.91 -1.56
N TYR A 103 -0.89 -5.50 -2.60
CA TYR A 103 -2.29 -5.33 -2.93
C TYR A 103 -3.07 -6.63 -2.76
N VAL A 104 -4.34 -6.49 -2.39
CA VAL A 104 -5.29 -7.59 -2.28
C VAL A 104 -6.58 -7.24 -3.03
N TYR A 105 -7.12 -8.21 -3.75
CA TYR A 105 -8.53 -8.15 -4.15
C TYR A 105 -9.36 -8.56 -2.94
N LYS A 106 -10.22 -7.67 -2.45
CA LYS A 106 -10.98 -7.91 -1.22
C LYS A 106 -12.28 -8.67 -1.52
N ASP A 107 -12.22 -9.98 -1.53
CA ASP A 107 -13.37 -10.91 -1.60
C ASP A 107 -13.78 -11.50 -0.23
N TYR A 108 -13.10 -11.10 0.84
CA TYR A 108 -13.33 -11.52 2.22
C TYR A 108 -13.72 -10.31 3.09
N GLN A 109 -14.56 -10.52 4.11
CA GLN A 109 -15.08 -9.44 4.95
C GLN A 109 -14.04 -8.90 5.94
N LYS A 110 -13.34 -9.79 6.65
CA LYS A 110 -12.39 -9.43 7.73
C LYS A 110 -10.98 -9.22 7.19
N LEU A 111 -10.12 -8.53 7.92
CA LEU A 111 -8.68 -8.51 7.61
C LEU A 111 -8.12 -9.93 7.78
N ALA A 112 -7.28 -10.40 6.86
CA ALA A 112 -6.70 -11.72 6.94
C ALA A 112 -5.33 -11.65 7.62
N ASP A 113 -5.05 -12.58 8.53
CA ASP A 113 -3.79 -12.62 9.29
C ASP A 113 -2.57 -12.70 8.37
N LYS A 114 -2.70 -13.38 7.22
CA LYS A 114 -1.66 -13.43 6.18
C LYS A 114 -1.26 -12.03 5.67
N ASP A 115 -2.21 -11.11 5.55
CA ASP A 115 -1.95 -9.75 5.06
C ASP A 115 -1.26 -8.94 6.15
N ILE A 116 -1.68 -9.13 7.42
CA ILE A 116 -1.04 -8.53 8.60
C ILE A 116 0.42 -8.99 8.67
N ASN A 117 0.65 -10.31 8.66
CA ASN A 117 1.98 -10.90 8.73
C ASN A 117 2.86 -10.37 7.58
N LYS A 118 2.34 -10.31 6.36
CA LYS A 118 3.08 -9.80 5.20
C LYS A 118 3.43 -8.31 5.32
N VAL A 119 2.55 -7.47 5.87
CA VAL A 119 2.88 -6.06 6.17
C VAL A 119 3.99 -5.99 7.22
N CYS A 120 3.86 -6.76 8.30
CA CYS A 120 4.84 -6.82 9.38
C CYS A 120 6.23 -7.30 8.90
N GLU A 121 6.28 -8.36 8.11
CA GLU A 121 7.52 -8.89 7.53
C GLU A 121 8.21 -7.86 6.62
N ASN A 122 7.43 -7.23 5.73
CA ASN A 122 7.95 -6.18 4.85
C ASN A 122 8.43 -4.96 5.64
N TRP A 123 7.74 -4.61 6.73
CA TRP A 123 8.15 -3.55 7.64
C TRP A 123 9.51 -3.87 8.27
N VAL A 124 9.67 -5.04 8.89
CA VAL A 124 10.92 -5.48 9.53
C VAL A 124 12.06 -5.47 8.50
N ARG A 125 11.81 -6.03 7.31
CA ARG A 125 12.79 -6.11 6.24
C ARG A 125 13.33 -4.73 5.82
N ILE A 126 12.47 -3.72 5.74
CA ILE A 126 12.83 -2.39 5.25
C ILE A 126 13.36 -1.49 6.38
N GLU A 127 12.67 -1.46 7.51
CA GLU A 127 12.95 -0.53 8.60
C GLU A 127 14.13 -1.04 9.44
N GLU A 128 14.17 -2.31 9.79
CA GLU A 128 15.27 -2.87 10.60
C GLU A 128 16.44 -3.25 9.71
N ASN A 129 16.21 -4.14 8.75
CA ASN A 129 17.30 -4.75 7.97
C ASN A 129 17.82 -3.87 6.82
N GLY A 130 17.09 -2.81 6.46
CA GLY A 130 17.49 -1.91 5.36
C GLY A 130 17.49 -2.56 3.96
N ASN A 131 16.90 -3.76 3.82
CA ASN A 131 16.96 -4.54 2.60
C ASN A 131 15.70 -4.36 1.75
N GLY A 132 15.87 -4.05 0.45
CA GLY A 132 14.83 -4.22 -0.57
C GLY A 132 13.84 -3.05 -0.71
N ARG A 133 14.33 -1.96 -1.29
CA ARG A 133 13.49 -1.13 -2.16
C ARG A 133 13.49 -1.72 -3.56
#